data_AF-A0A836Q004-F1
#
_entry.id   AF-A0A836Q004-F1
#
_cell.length_a   1.000
_cell.length_b   1.000
_cell.length_c   1.000
_cell.angle_alpha   90.00
_cell.angle_beta   90.00
_cell.angle_gamma   90.00
#
_symmetry.space_group_name_H-M   'P 1'
#
loop_
_entity.id
_entity.type
_entity.pdbx_description
1 polymer ?
#
loop_
_entity_poly.entity_id
_entity_poly.type
_entity_poly.pdbx_seq_one_letter_code
_entity_poly.pdbx_strand_id
1 'polypeptide(L)'
;MRNYAAPLALTAAVLAVLSTLTPPAEARRAFARGANGSMGAFAHQGQYGQRAGARALGANQGFGFRGGSYQGPNGSTLQTAQGGAYKKGVGAFRAKQFQATGANGGNANGYMNNAYNAQTGTGTRNSGVSYTNPQGQSYGYDGTTNYTKGQGGTTTIDTQNKGDYTVDWQKGQKPVVTQTSTTTQ
;
A
#
# COMPACT_ATOMS: atom_id res chain seq x y z
N MET A 1 -16.16 11.24 -46.22
CA MET A 1 -15.82 11.17 -44.78
C MET A 1 -16.81 10.25 -44.09
N ARG A 2 -16.40 9.05 -43.69
CA ARG A 2 -17.17 8.18 -42.79
C ARG A 2 -16.21 7.69 -41.71
N ASN A 3 -16.36 8.24 -40.52
CA ASN A 3 -15.63 7.81 -39.33
C ASN A 3 -16.26 6.52 -38.82
N TYR A 4 -15.50 5.43 -38.82
CA TYR A 4 -15.85 4.22 -38.09
C TYR A 4 -14.92 4.12 -36.88
N ALA A 5 -15.38 4.66 -35.75
CA ALA A 5 -14.78 4.39 -34.45
C ALA A 5 -15.49 3.18 -33.82
N ALA A 6 -14.66 2.31 -33.20
CA ALA A 6 -14.96 1.12 -32.38
C ALA A 6 -14.92 -0.23 -33.11
N PRO A 7 -14.03 -1.13 -32.63
CA PRO A 7 -14.50 -2.16 -31.70
C PRO A 7 -13.48 -2.47 -30.59
N LEU A 8 -13.14 -1.50 -29.74
CA LEU A 8 -12.32 -1.76 -28.54
C LEU A 8 -13.13 -1.66 -27.23
N ALA A 9 -14.30 -1.04 -27.27
CA ALA A 9 -15.19 -0.90 -26.12
C ALA A 9 -15.97 -2.20 -25.80
N LEU A 10 -16.23 -3.04 -26.81
CA LEU A 10 -17.04 -4.24 -26.62
C LEU A 10 -16.29 -5.34 -25.82
N THR A 11 -14.97 -5.44 -25.98
CA THR A 11 -14.17 -6.51 -25.36
C THR A 11 -13.95 -6.30 -23.85
N ALA A 12 -13.89 -5.04 -23.40
CA ALA A 12 -13.74 -4.72 -21.98
C ALA A 12 -15.04 -4.98 -21.18
N ALA A 13 -16.21 -4.78 -21.80
CA ALA A 13 -17.50 -5.01 -21.17
C ALA A 13 -17.79 -6.51 -20.96
N VAL A 14 -17.37 -7.37 -21.89
CA VAL A 14 -17.60 -8.83 -21.79
C VAL A 14 -16.80 -9.46 -20.64
N LEU A 15 -15.58 -8.96 -20.34
CA LEU A 15 -14.80 -9.45 -19.19
C LEU A 15 -15.37 -8.99 -17.83
N ALA A 16 -16.04 -7.85 -17.78
CA ALA A 16 -16.70 -7.38 -16.56
C ALA A 16 -17.96 -8.20 -16.24
N VAL A 17 -18.76 -8.52 -17.27
CA VAL A 17 -20.04 -9.24 -17.12
C VAL A 17 -19.86 -10.73 -16.78
N LEU A 18 -18.80 -11.40 -17.25
CA LEU A 18 -18.56 -12.80 -16.87
C LEU A 18 -18.17 -12.99 -15.39
N SER A 19 -17.80 -11.90 -14.69
CA SER A 19 -17.42 -11.98 -13.29
C SER A 19 -18.61 -12.02 -12.31
N THR A 20 -19.82 -11.71 -12.78
CA THR A 20 -21.02 -11.54 -11.92
C THR A 20 -21.99 -12.74 -11.92
N LEU A 21 -21.77 -13.78 -12.73
CA LEU A 21 -22.74 -14.85 -12.99
C LEU A 21 -22.47 -16.21 -12.32
N THR A 22 -21.52 -16.32 -11.39
CA THR A 22 -21.23 -17.63 -10.74
C THR A 22 -21.04 -17.53 -9.22
N PRO A 23 -21.49 -18.55 -8.45
CA PRO A 23 -21.56 -18.54 -6.99
C PRO A 23 -20.19 -18.39 -6.28
N PRO A 24 -20.18 -18.02 -4.98
CA PRO A 24 -18.99 -17.57 -4.28
C PRO A 24 -18.17 -18.76 -3.76
N ALA A 25 -17.18 -19.21 -4.54
CA ALA A 25 -16.11 -20.09 -4.04
C ALA A 25 -14.83 -20.10 -4.90
N GLU A 26 -14.81 -19.46 -6.08
CA GLU A 26 -13.73 -19.68 -7.05
C GLU A 26 -12.68 -18.56 -7.05
N ALA A 27 -11.42 -18.95 -6.86
CA ALA A 27 -10.28 -18.10 -7.14
C ALA A 27 -10.21 -17.82 -8.64
N ARG A 28 -10.65 -16.63 -9.08
CA ARG A 28 -10.57 -16.22 -10.48
C ARG A 28 -9.20 -15.60 -10.77
N ARG A 29 -8.56 -16.03 -11.85
CA ARG A 29 -7.29 -15.46 -12.32
C ARG A 29 -7.35 -15.24 -13.82
N ALA A 30 -6.92 -14.06 -14.25
CA ALA A 30 -6.69 -13.74 -15.65
C ALA A 30 -5.23 -13.35 -15.82
N PHE A 31 -4.58 -13.84 -16.87
CA PHE A 31 -3.20 -13.55 -17.17
C PHE A 31 -3.00 -13.43 -18.67
N ALA A 32 -2.21 -12.46 -19.09
CA ALA A 32 -1.74 -12.32 -20.46
C ALA A 32 -0.25 -11.95 -20.45
N ARG A 33 0.51 -12.49 -21.40
CA ARG A 33 1.93 -12.18 -21.61
C ARG A 33 2.20 -12.03 -23.10
N GLY A 34 3.02 -11.03 -23.43
CA GLY A 34 3.53 -10.82 -24.77
C GLY A 34 4.99 -10.38 -24.73
N ALA A 35 5.56 -10.11 -25.91
CA ALA A 35 6.97 -9.72 -26.05
C ALA A 35 7.35 -8.49 -25.19
N ASN A 36 6.39 -7.58 -24.98
CA ASN A 36 6.63 -6.30 -24.31
C ASN A 36 6.19 -6.27 -22.84
N GLY A 37 5.68 -7.38 -22.29
CA GLY A 37 5.23 -7.40 -20.90
C GLY A 37 4.25 -8.50 -20.53
N SER A 38 3.76 -8.43 -19.31
CA SER A 38 2.72 -9.29 -18.78
C SER A 38 1.73 -8.49 -17.95
N MET A 39 0.49 -8.93 -17.92
CA MET A 39 -0.51 -8.42 -17.00
C MET A 39 -1.29 -9.57 -16.40
N GLY A 40 -1.85 -9.33 -15.22
CA GLY A 40 -2.75 -10.28 -14.64
C GLY A 40 -3.58 -9.68 -13.53
N ALA A 41 -4.75 -10.25 -13.35
CA ALA A 41 -5.66 -9.94 -12.27
C ALA A 41 -6.03 -11.22 -11.55
N PHE A 42 -6.33 -11.08 -10.26
CA PHE A 42 -6.88 -12.16 -9.47
C PHE A 42 -7.99 -11.62 -8.57
N ALA A 43 -8.94 -12.49 -8.28
CA ALA A 43 -9.90 -12.36 -7.20
C ALA A 43 -9.95 -13.69 -6.46
N HIS A 44 -9.99 -13.64 -5.14
CA HIS A 44 -10.05 -14.82 -4.29
C HIS A 44 -11.00 -14.53 -3.14
N GLN A 45 -11.96 -15.41 -2.92
CA GLN A 45 -12.85 -15.39 -1.77
C GLN A 45 -12.61 -16.67 -0.97
N GLY A 46 -12.38 -16.53 0.33
CA GLY A 46 -12.29 -17.64 1.27
C GLY A 46 -13.28 -17.44 2.42
N GLN A 47 -13.35 -18.42 3.32
CA GLN A 47 -14.33 -18.47 4.42
C GLN A 47 -14.42 -17.17 5.22
N TYR A 48 -13.28 -16.54 5.51
CA TYR A 48 -13.19 -15.37 6.37
C TYR A 48 -12.79 -14.10 5.61
N GLY A 49 -12.81 -14.07 4.29
CA GLY A 49 -12.40 -12.85 3.59
C GLY A 49 -12.21 -12.98 2.10
N GLN A 50 -11.99 -11.83 1.49
CA GLN A 50 -11.81 -11.69 0.05
C GLN A 50 -10.62 -10.80 -0.25
N ARG A 51 -9.94 -11.09 -1.35
CA ARG A 51 -8.83 -10.28 -1.86
C ARG A 51 -8.87 -10.23 -3.38
N ALA A 52 -8.53 -9.09 -3.92
CA ALA A 52 -8.38 -8.92 -5.36
C ALA A 52 -7.19 -8.02 -5.66
N GLY A 53 -6.68 -8.12 -6.87
CA GLY A 53 -5.62 -7.25 -7.31
C GLY A 53 -5.30 -7.44 -8.78
N ALA A 54 -4.62 -6.45 -9.35
CA ALA A 54 -4.12 -6.51 -10.70
C ALA A 54 -2.70 -5.96 -10.75
N ARG A 55 -1.97 -6.40 -11.76
CA ARG A 55 -0.65 -5.88 -12.09
C ARG A 55 -0.43 -5.87 -13.59
N ALA A 56 0.39 -4.94 -14.04
CA ALA A 56 0.98 -4.96 -15.37
C ALA A 56 2.48 -4.67 -15.26
N LEU A 57 3.28 -5.41 -15.99
CA LEU A 57 4.74 -5.35 -16.01
C LEU A 57 5.17 -5.24 -17.47
N GLY A 58 5.94 -4.20 -17.80
CA GLY A 58 6.68 -4.08 -19.05
C GLY A 58 8.18 -4.19 -18.79
N ALA A 59 8.99 -4.16 -19.85
CA ALA A 59 10.44 -4.33 -19.76
C ALA A 59 11.14 -3.34 -18.80
N ASN A 60 10.64 -2.11 -18.71
CA ASN A 60 11.25 -1.04 -17.91
C ASN A 60 10.28 -0.34 -16.97
N GLN A 61 9.05 -0.83 -16.83
CA GLN A 61 8.04 -0.19 -15.99
C GLN A 61 7.02 -1.20 -15.52
N GLY A 62 6.28 -0.87 -14.49
CA GLY A 62 5.16 -1.70 -14.07
C GLY A 62 4.34 -1.01 -13.02
N PHE A 63 3.13 -1.50 -12.83
CA PHE A 63 2.25 -1.08 -11.75
C PHE A 63 1.49 -2.28 -11.22
N GLY A 64 0.97 -2.13 -10.02
CA GLY A 64 0.00 -3.06 -9.49
C GLY A 64 -0.70 -2.51 -8.27
N PHE A 65 -1.84 -3.11 -7.99
CA PHE A 65 -2.62 -2.85 -6.80
C PHE A 65 -3.22 -4.17 -6.30
N ARG A 66 -3.42 -4.27 -5.00
CA ARG A 66 -4.21 -5.31 -4.38
C ARG A 66 -4.87 -4.77 -3.14
N GLY A 67 -6.04 -5.29 -2.84
CA GLY A 67 -6.73 -5.05 -1.59
C GLY A 67 -7.46 -6.29 -1.14
N GLY A 68 -7.98 -6.23 0.07
CA GLY A 68 -8.81 -7.29 0.59
C GLY A 68 -9.46 -6.90 1.88
N SER A 69 -10.51 -7.63 2.22
CA SER A 69 -11.17 -7.60 3.51
C SER A 69 -11.11 -8.98 4.14
N TYR A 70 -11.03 -8.99 5.46
CA TYR A 70 -11.08 -10.17 6.31
C TYR A 70 -12.08 -9.88 7.42
N GLN A 71 -12.96 -10.84 7.67
CA GLN A 71 -13.92 -10.88 8.75
C GLN A 71 -13.60 -12.14 9.56
N GLY A 72 -12.91 -11.96 10.67
CA GLY A 72 -12.49 -13.05 11.55
C GLY A 72 -13.58 -13.49 12.51
N PRO A 73 -13.34 -14.59 13.24
CA PRO A 73 -14.16 -14.99 14.37
C PRO A 73 -14.32 -13.84 15.38
N ASN A 74 -15.43 -13.84 16.10
CA ASN A 74 -15.75 -12.86 17.15
C ASN A 74 -15.82 -11.40 16.67
N GLY A 75 -16.24 -11.16 15.41
CA GLY A 75 -16.53 -9.82 14.90
C GLY A 75 -15.30 -9.00 14.47
N SER A 76 -14.10 -9.57 14.53
CA SER A 76 -12.88 -8.88 14.10
C SER A 76 -12.88 -8.61 12.59
N THR A 77 -12.38 -7.45 12.17
CA THR A 77 -12.29 -7.05 10.77
C THR A 77 -10.89 -6.57 10.43
N LEU A 78 -10.48 -6.77 9.18
CA LEU A 78 -9.28 -6.17 8.61
C LEU A 78 -9.53 -5.83 7.15
N GLN A 79 -9.31 -4.59 6.77
CA GLN A 79 -9.30 -4.12 5.39
C GLN A 79 -7.88 -3.69 5.06
N THR A 80 -7.43 -4.04 3.87
CA THR A 80 -6.11 -3.64 3.36
C THR A 80 -6.24 -3.15 1.94
N ALA A 81 -5.43 -2.15 1.60
CA ALA A 81 -5.22 -1.74 0.22
C ALA A 81 -3.75 -1.40 0.04
N GLN A 82 -3.19 -1.75 -1.11
CA GLN A 82 -1.85 -1.37 -1.48
C GLN A 82 -1.72 -1.25 -2.98
N GLY A 83 -0.84 -0.36 -3.41
CA GLY A 83 -0.50 -0.19 -4.81
C GLY A 83 0.88 0.38 -4.98
N GLY A 84 1.32 0.43 -6.22
CA GLY A 84 2.58 1.05 -6.57
C GLY A 84 2.86 0.94 -8.05
N ALA A 85 3.82 1.74 -8.49
CA ALA A 85 4.37 1.65 -9.82
C ALA A 85 5.86 1.97 -9.81
N TYR A 86 6.55 1.57 -10.85
CA TYR A 86 7.93 1.94 -11.10
C TYR A 86 8.16 2.18 -12.58
N LYS A 87 9.18 2.99 -12.87
CA LYS A 87 9.77 3.14 -14.20
C LYS A 87 11.29 3.27 -14.04
N LYS A 88 12.02 2.37 -14.69
CA LYS A 88 13.49 2.32 -14.68
C LYS A 88 14.05 3.67 -15.12
N GLY A 89 15.02 4.17 -14.37
CA GLY A 89 15.66 5.48 -14.62
C GLY A 89 14.82 6.71 -14.24
N VAL A 90 13.55 6.54 -13.84
CA VAL A 90 12.69 7.64 -13.39
C VAL A 90 12.44 7.54 -11.89
N GLY A 91 11.92 6.40 -11.42
CA GLY A 91 11.56 6.26 -10.02
C GLY A 91 10.53 5.18 -9.74
N ALA A 92 10.05 5.17 -8.51
CA ALA A 92 8.99 4.29 -8.05
C ALA A 92 8.15 4.95 -6.97
N PHE A 93 6.90 4.53 -6.86
CA PHE A 93 6.08 4.81 -5.70
C PHE A 93 5.38 3.55 -5.20
N ARG A 94 5.08 3.54 -3.91
CA ARG A 94 4.30 2.49 -3.27
C ARG A 94 3.44 3.12 -2.18
N ALA A 95 2.18 2.74 -2.14
CA ALA A 95 1.24 3.11 -1.10
C ALA A 95 0.65 1.85 -0.47
N LYS A 96 0.39 1.89 0.83
CA LYS A 96 -0.35 0.88 1.57
C LYS A 96 -1.20 1.56 2.62
N GLN A 97 -2.32 0.94 2.93
CA GLN A 97 -3.14 1.28 4.07
C GLN A 97 -3.82 0.02 4.62
N PHE A 98 -4.14 0.05 5.90
CA PHE A 98 -5.00 -0.92 6.53
C PHE A 98 -5.92 -0.24 7.54
N GLN A 99 -7.04 -0.90 7.81
CA GLN A 99 -7.94 -0.59 8.90
C GLN A 99 -8.39 -1.92 9.52
N ALA A 100 -8.41 -2.01 10.84
CA ALA A 100 -8.76 -3.21 11.55
C ALA A 100 -9.63 -2.88 12.77
N THR A 101 -10.57 -3.76 13.06
CA THR A 101 -11.34 -3.76 14.30
C THR A 101 -11.10 -5.09 14.99
N GLY A 102 -10.63 -5.05 16.23
CA GLY A 102 -10.47 -6.22 17.08
C GLY A 102 -11.81 -6.72 17.60
N ALA A 103 -11.87 -7.99 17.99
CA ALA A 103 -13.07 -8.61 18.54
C ALA A 103 -13.63 -7.89 19.78
N ASN A 104 -12.76 -7.23 20.54
CA ASN A 104 -13.13 -6.53 21.77
C ASN A 104 -13.36 -5.02 21.56
N GLY A 105 -13.58 -4.56 20.31
CA GLY A 105 -13.95 -3.17 20.00
C GLY A 105 -12.77 -2.20 19.81
N GLY A 106 -11.53 -2.63 20.05
CA GLY A 106 -10.34 -1.83 19.72
C GLY A 106 -10.17 -1.67 18.20
N ASN A 107 -9.70 -0.53 17.74
CA ASN A 107 -9.51 -0.24 16.32
C ASN A 107 -8.06 0.13 16.03
N ALA A 108 -7.54 -0.30 14.88
CA ALA A 108 -6.25 0.13 14.38
C ALA A 108 -6.38 0.59 12.94
N ASN A 109 -5.64 1.61 12.55
CA ASN A 109 -5.44 1.95 11.16
C ASN A 109 -3.96 2.28 10.94
N GLY A 110 -3.54 2.26 9.70
CA GLY A 110 -2.20 2.68 9.37
C GLY A 110 -1.99 2.79 7.89
N TYR A 111 -0.97 3.54 7.53
CA TYR A 111 -0.62 3.82 6.16
C TYR A 111 0.89 3.82 5.98
N MET A 112 1.30 3.65 4.73
CA MET A 112 2.68 3.83 4.31
C MET A 112 2.70 4.28 2.86
N ASN A 113 3.36 5.39 2.59
CA ASN A 113 3.64 5.87 1.25
C ASN A 113 5.15 5.99 1.09
N ASN A 114 5.69 5.57 -0.04
CA ASN A 114 7.10 5.74 -0.37
C ASN A 114 7.21 6.17 -1.82
N ALA A 115 7.93 7.26 -2.05
CA ALA A 115 8.31 7.74 -3.38
C ALA A 115 9.84 7.75 -3.49
N TYR A 116 10.35 7.34 -4.64
CA TYR A 116 11.78 7.29 -4.94
C TYR A 116 12.01 7.89 -6.33
N ASN A 117 12.96 8.82 -6.43
CA ASN A 117 13.43 9.40 -7.68
C ASN A 117 14.79 8.76 -8.04
N ALA A 118 14.84 8.10 -9.19
CA ALA A 118 16.03 7.40 -9.64
C ALA A 118 17.10 8.34 -10.23
N GLN A 119 16.73 9.55 -10.66
CA GLN A 119 17.66 10.54 -11.21
C GLN A 119 18.50 11.18 -10.09
N THR A 120 17.88 11.47 -8.96
CA THR A 120 18.55 12.06 -7.79
C THR A 120 19.04 11.00 -6.80
N GLY A 121 18.53 9.77 -6.88
CA GLY A 121 18.81 8.72 -5.91
C GLY A 121 18.16 8.94 -4.56
N THR A 122 17.21 9.88 -4.45
CA THR A 122 16.54 10.26 -3.20
C THR A 122 15.16 9.64 -3.09
N GLY A 123 14.68 9.45 -1.86
CA GLY A 123 13.31 9.02 -1.62
C GLY A 123 12.77 9.52 -0.28
N THR A 124 11.44 9.54 -0.21
CA THR A 124 10.68 9.92 0.98
C THR A 124 9.69 8.83 1.29
N ARG A 125 9.71 8.34 2.52
CA ARG A 125 8.76 7.36 3.05
C ARG A 125 7.98 8.00 4.20
N ASN A 126 6.67 8.05 4.07
CA ASN A 126 5.77 8.43 5.14
C ASN A 126 5.06 7.17 5.65
N SER A 127 4.87 7.04 6.95
CA SER A 127 4.07 5.97 7.53
C SER A 127 3.51 6.38 8.87
N GLY A 128 2.29 5.96 9.15
CA GLY A 128 1.69 6.14 10.46
C GLY A 128 0.86 4.95 10.85
N VAL A 129 0.67 4.79 12.15
CA VAL A 129 -0.23 3.79 12.75
C VAL A 129 -0.97 4.49 13.88
N SER A 130 -2.29 4.37 13.90
CA SER A 130 -3.11 4.74 15.05
C SER A 130 -3.84 3.51 15.57
N TYR A 131 -3.96 3.42 16.89
CA TYR A 131 -4.63 2.36 17.61
C TYR A 131 -5.45 2.97 18.74
N THR A 132 -6.74 2.70 18.76
CA THR A 132 -7.63 3.03 19.88
C THR A 132 -8.00 1.73 20.57
N ASN A 133 -7.67 1.62 21.86
CA ASN A 133 -8.05 0.45 22.64
C ASN A 133 -9.56 0.47 22.99
N PRO A 134 -10.12 -0.65 23.49
CA PRO A 134 -11.53 -0.70 23.89
C PRO A 134 -11.94 0.32 24.95
N GLN A 135 -10.97 0.80 25.74
CA GLN A 135 -11.16 1.81 26.79
C GLN A 135 -11.13 3.25 26.22
N GLY A 136 -11.01 3.42 24.90
CA GLY A 136 -10.99 4.73 24.24
C GLY A 136 -9.64 5.45 24.27
N GLN A 137 -8.58 4.81 24.76
CA GLN A 137 -7.23 5.37 24.76
C GLN A 137 -6.59 5.19 23.38
N SER A 138 -6.11 6.30 22.82
CA SER A 138 -5.45 6.31 21.51
C SER A 138 -3.93 6.37 21.64
N TYR A 139 -3.27 5.56 20.82
CA TYR A 139 -1.83 5.46 20.68
C TYR A 139 -1.50 5.49 19.20
N GLY A 140 -0.33 6.00 18.86
CA GLY A 140 0.08 6.00 17.48
C GLY A 140 1.32 6.82 17.24
N TYR A 141 1.72 6.83 15.97
CA TYR A 141 2.76 7.71 15.49
C TYR A 141 2.53 8.05 14.02
N ASP A 142 3.09 9.18 13.61
CA ASP A 142 3.36 9.52 12.22
C ASP A 142 4.88 9.63 12.03
N GLY A 143 5.38 9.09 10.93
CA GLY A 143 6.80 9.01 10.66
C GLY A 143 7.12 9.40 9.23
N THR A 144 8.16 10.21 9.05
CA THR A 144 8.67 10.64 7.75
C THR A 144 10.16 10.35 7.65
N THR A 145 10.56 9.48 6.72
CA THR A 145 11.95 9.18 6.41
C THR A 145 12.33 9.79 5.07
N ASN A 146 13.32 10.68 5.06
CA ASN A 146 14.00 11.14 3.85
C ASN A 146 15.34 10.41 3.72
N TYR A 147 15.66 9.87 2.55
CA TYR A 147 16.88 9.08 2.34
C TYR A 147 17.51 9.29 0.97
N THR A 148 18.81 8.99 0.90
CA THR A 148 19.58 8.90 -0.34
C THR A 148 20.15 7.49 -0.46
N LYS A 149 19.94 6.86 -1.62
CA LYS A 149 20.35 5.48 -1.88
C LYS A 149 21.85 5.30 -1.61
N GLY A 150 22.16 4.40 -0.68
CA GLY A 150 23.53 4.05 -0.34
C GLY A 150 24.28 5.10 0.50
N GLN A 151 23.61 6.14 1.00
CA GLN A 151 24.23 7.16 1.85
C GLN A 151 23.63 7.20 3.25
N GLY A 152 22.33 6.96 3.39
CA GLY A 152 21.67 7.12 4.68
C GLY A 152 20.34 7.82 4.57
N GLY A 153 19.78 8.19 5.71
CA GLY A 153 18.60 9.03 5.81
C GLY A 153 18.29 9.50 7.22
N THR A 154 17.28 10.34 7.32
CA THR A 154 16.74 10.91 8.55
C THR A 154 15.28 10.52 8.67
N THR A 155 14.88 10.02 9.83
CA THR A 155 13.48 9.70 10.14
C THR A 155 12.98 10.55 11.29
N THR A 156 11.96 11.37 11.05
CA THR A 156 11.20 12.05 12.10
C THR A 156 10.02 11.18 12.49
N ILE A 157 9.76 11.03 13.79
CA ILE A 157 8.67 10.26 14.38
C ILE A 157 7.95 11.18 15.37
N ASP A 158 6.71 11.52 15.06
CA ASP A 158 5.78 12.19 15.96
C ASP A 158 4.95 11.10 16.65
N THR A 159 5.02 11.02 17.98
CA THR A 159 4.26 10.01 18.73
C THR A 159 3.11 10.66 19.47
N GLN A 160 1.92 10.06 19.36
CA GLN A 160 0.77 10.46 20.17
C GLN A 160 1.10 10.19 21.65
N ASN A 161 1.37 11.26 22.40
CA ASN A 161 1.54 11.29 23.87
C ASN A 161 2.87 10.75 24.44
N LYS A 162 3.94 10.58 23.64
CA LYS A 162 5.23 10.02 24.14
C LYS A 162 6.49 10.78 23.69
N GLY A 163 6.34 11.89 22.98
CA GLY A 163 7.43 12.77 22.53
C GLY A 163 7.92 12.47 21.12
N ASP A 164 8.51 13.48 20.49
CA ASP A 164 8.96 13.39 19.10
C ASP A 164 10.41 12.96 19.03
N TYR A 165 10.75 12.18 18.01
CA TYR A 165 12.10 11.65 17.81
C TYR A 165 12.59 11.91 16.39
N THR A 166 13.89 12.15 16.27
CA THR A 166 14.61 12.08 15.00
C THR A 166 15.64 10.96 15.07
N VAL A 167 15.70 10.12 14.03
CA VAL A 167 16.65 9.03 13.88
C VAL A 167 17.48 9.26 12.62
N ASP A 168 18.75 9.55 12.80
CA ASP A 168 19.72 9.71 11.73
C ASP A 168 20.53 8.44 11.56
N TRP A 169 20.56 7.89 10.34
CA TRP A 169 21.35 6.71 10.02
C TRP A 169 22.18 6.99 8.77
N GLN A 170 23.49 7.14 8.95
CA GLN A 170 24.44 7.37 7.86
C GLN A 170 25.20 6.08 7.56
N LYS A 171 25.60 5.88 6.30
CA LYS A 171 26.37 4.70 5.90
C LYS A 171 27.68 4.61 6.69
N GLY A 172 27.92 3.44 7.27
CA GLY A 172 29.13 3.18 8.05
C GLY A 172 29.13 3.77 9.46
N GLN A 173 28.01 4.36 9.91
CA GLN A 173 27.86 4.92 11.25
C GLN A 173 26.75 4.21 12.02
N LYS A 174 26.86 4.23 13.36
CA LYS A 174 25.74 3.81 14.21
C LYS A 174 24.61 4.85 14.10
N PRO A 175 23.34 4.42 14.09
CA PRO A 175 22.22 5.36 14.12
C PRO A 175 22.26 6.23 15.38
N VAL A 176 21.93 7.52 15.22
CA VAL A 176 21.79 8.50 16.30
C VAL A 176 20.31 8.79 16.49
N VAL A 177 19.84 8.75 17.74
CA VAL A 177 18.46 9.06 18.11
C VAL A 177 18.46 10.32 18.95
N THR A 178 17.67 11.30 18.53
CA THR A 178 17.53 12.61 19.19
C THR A 178 16.07 12.82 19.54
N GLN A 179 15.76 13.08 20.81
CA GLN A 179 14.43 13.51 21.21
C GLN A 179 14.26 15.00 20.87
N THR A 180 13.25 15.33 20.07
CA THR A 180 12.83 16.71 19.82
C THR A 180 11.86 17.08 20.94
N SER A 181 12.28 17.98 21.83
CA SER A 181 11.59 18.30 23.08
C SER A 181 10.09 18.52 22.92
N THR A 182 9.29 17.84 23.75
CA THR A 182 7.88 18.18 23.98
C THR A 182 7.80 19.48 24.78
N THR A 183 7.28 20.54 24.17
CA THR A 183 6.68 21.62 24.95
C THR A 183 5.37 21.07 25.51
N THR A 184 5.41 20.59 26.75
CA THR A 184 4.20 20.34 27.53
C THR A 184 3.48 21.68 27.69
N GLN A 185 2.30 21.85 27.09
CA GLN A 185 1.32 22.84 27.56
C GLN A 185 0.26 22.13 28.38
#